data_AF-A0A7J7E9A0-F1
#
_entry.id   AF-A0A7J7E9A0-F1
#
_cell.length_a   1.000
_cell.length_b   1.000
_cell.length_c   1.000
_cell.angle_alpha   90.00
_cell.angle_beta   90.00
_cell.angle_gamma   90.00
#
_symmetry.space_group_name_H-M   'P 1'
#
loop_
_entity.id
_entity.type
_entity.pdbx_description
1 polymer ?
#
loop_
_entity_poly.entity_id
_entity_poly.type
_entity_poly.pdbx_seq_one_letter_code
_entity_poly.pdbx_strand_id
1 'polypeptide(L)'
;FFLQLQQAALEVFAENNTLSKLQLGQLASMESSVFDDMINLLERLKHDMLTRQVDHVFREVKDAAKLYKKERWLSLPAQSEQAVMSLSSSACPWLLTLRDRLLQLEQQLCFSLFKIFWQMLVEKLDIYIYQEIILANHFNEGGAAQLQFDMTRNLFPLFSHYCKRPENYFKHVKEACIVLNLNIGSALLLKGVLQSASVQPPATAALNEVGIYKLAQQDVEILLNLRTNWPNTGK
;
A
#
# COMPACT_ATOMS: atom_id res chain seq x y z
N PHE A 1 43.76 -16.69 5.77
CA PHE A 1 44.62 -15.56 6.19
C PHE A 1 43.95 -14.69 7.26
N PHE A 2 42.81 -14.02 7.00
CA PHE A 2 42.13 -13.19 8.02
C PHE A 2 41.71 -13.96 9.29
N LEU A 3 41.11 -15.14 9.13
CA LEU A 3 40.76 -16.03 10.25
C LEU A 3 41.98 -16.52 11.05
N GLN A 4 43.12 -16.74 10.38
CA GLN A 4 44.37 -17.13 11.04
C GLN A 4 45.00 -15.97 11.82
N LEU A 5 44.86 -14.73 11.32
CA LEU A 5 45.25 -13.51 12.03
C LEU A 5 44.33 -13.23 13.23
N GLN A 6 43.01 -13.45 13.09
CA GLN A 6 42.06 -13.39 14.20
C GLN A 6 42.37 -14.45 15.26
N GLN A 7 42.65 -15.67 14.83
CA GLN A 7 43.00 -16.77 15.74
C GLN A 7 44.34 -16.52 16.45
N ALA A 8 45.37 -16.07 15.73
CA ALA A 8 46.65 -15.70 16.33
C ALA A 8 46.53 -14.52 17.31
N ALA A 9 45.67 -13.54 17.01
CA ALA A 9 45.39 -12.45 17.93
C ALA A 9 44.70 -12.97 19.21
N LEU A 10 43.66 -13.80 19.07
CA LEU A 10 42.95 -14.42 20.19
C LEU A 10 43.85 -15.31 21.06
N GLU A 11 44.77 -16.07 20.45
CA GLU A 11 45.77 -16.90 21.14
C GLU A 11 46.74 -16.03 21.97
N VAL A 12 47.20 -14.89 21.45
CA VAL A 12 48.03 -13.91 22.18
C VAL A 12 47.26 -13.24 23.33
N PHE A 13 45.92 -13.10 23.22
CA PHE A 13 45.10 -12.51 24.27
C PHE A 13 44.71 -13.50 25.39
N ALA A 14 44.69 -14.81 25.12
CA ALA A 14 44.35 -15.85 26.09
C ALA A 14 45.40 -16.02 27.21
N GLU A 15 46.64 -15.56 26.99
CA GLU A 15 47.73 -15.67 27.97
C GLU A 15 47.66 -14.61 29.09
N ASN A 16 46.89 -13.53 28.92
CA ASN A 16 46.76 -12.44 29.90
C ASN A 16 45.35 -12.41 30.51
N ASN A 17 45.21 -12.89 31.75
CA ASN A 17 43.95 -13.13 32.45
C ASN A 17 43.11 -11.86 32.82
N THR A 18 43.39 -10.69 32.22
CA THR A 18 42.60 -9.45 32.40
C THR A 18 42.57 -8.65 31.09
N LEU A 19 41.45 -8.69 30.37
CA LEU A 19 41.21 -7.89 29.16
C LEU A 19 40.98 -6.41 29.53
N SER A 20 41.85 -5.52 29.06
CA SER A 20 41.69 -4.07 29.20
C SER A 20 40.57 -3.54 28.29
N LYS A 21 39.97 -2.39 28.65
CA LYS A 21 38.92 -1.74 27.84
C LYS A 21 39.35 -1.42 26.39
N LEU A 22 40.64 -1.17 26.19
CA LEU A 22 41.20 -0.93 24.85
C LEU A 22 41.18 -2.20 23.99
N GLN A 23 41.48 -3.36 24.59
CA GLN A 23 41.47 -4.67 23.92
C GLN A 23 40.04 -5.13 23.60
N LEU A 24 39.07 -4.83 24.46
CA LEU A 24 37.65 -5.04 24.16
C LEU A 24 37.19 -4.21 22.96
N GLY A 25 37.64 -2.96 22.85
CA GLY A 25 37.35 -2.08 21.71
C GLY A 25 37.97 -2.58 20.40
N GLN A 26 39.17 -3.19 20.47
CA GLN A 26 39.81 -3.80 19.30
C GLN A 26 39.07 -5.06 18.83
N LEU A 27 38.64 -5.93 19.75
CA LEU A 27 37.81 -7.10 19.42
C LEU A 27 36.45 -6.69 18.83
N ALA A 28 35.81 -5.65 19.38
CA ALA A 28 34.59 -5.07 18.82
C ALA A 28 34.82 -4.48 17.42
N SER A 29 35.98 -3.88 17.14
CA SER A 29 36.34 -3.40 15.79
C SER A 29 36.62 -4.51 14.78
N MET A 30 36.80 -5.76 15.25
CA MET A 30 36.99 -6.95 14.41
C MET A 30 35.68 -7.72 14.17
N GLU A 31 34.54 -7.21 14.67
CA GLU A 31 33.21 -7.79 14.42
C GLU A 31 32.72 -7.58 12.98
N SER A 32 33.30 -6.61 12.25
CA SER A 32 32.99 -6.42 10.83
C SER A 32 33.87 -7.30 9.93
N SER A 33 33.23 -7.99 8.99
CA SER A 33 33.90 -8.75 7.94
C SER A 33 34.50 -7.80 6.89
N VAL A 34 35.63 -8.22 6.30
CA VAL A 34 36.24 -7.52 5.14
C VAL A 34 35.31 -7.46 3.92
N PHE A 35 34.24 -8.27 3.91
CA PHE A 35 33.23 -8.29 2.84
C PHE A 35 32.03 -7.38 3.12
N ASP A 36 31.91 -6.79 4.30
CA ASP A 36 30.69 -6.05 4.70
C ASP A 36 30.38 -4.90 3.77
N ASP A 37 31.38 -4.14 3.34
CA ASP A 37 31.18 -3.03 2.38
C ASP A 37 30.67 -3.54 1.02
N MET A 38 31.17 -4.69 0.57
CA MET A 38 30.76 -5.31 -0.69
C MET A 38 29.34 -5.85 -0.60
N ILE A 39 29.00 -6.48 0.53
CA ILE A 39 27.63 -6.95 0.82
C ILE A 39 26.67 -5.76 0.87
N ASN A 40 27.04 -4.68 1.56
CA ASN A 40 26.25 -3.45 1.64
C ASN A 40 26.09 -2.77 0.27
N LEU A 41 27.10 -2.83 -0.60
CA LEU A 41 26.98 -2.35 -1.97
C LEU A 41 26.01 -3.20 -2.79
N LEU A 42 26.12 -4.53 -2.69
CA LEU A 42 25.21 -5.46 -3.38
C LEU A 42 23.76 -5.26 -2.93
N GLU A 43 23.52 -5.08 -1.62
CA GLU A 43 22.19 -4.83 -1.07
C GLU A 43 21.58 -3.51 -1.59
N ARG A 44 22.39 -2.45 -1.69
CA ARG A 44 21.98 -1.17 -2.29
C ARG A 44 21.66 -1.32 -3.77
N LEU A 45 22.51 -2.01 -4.53
CA LEU A 45 22.28 -2.28 -5.96
C LEU A 45 21.00 -3.11 -6.17
N LYS A 46 20.78 -4.13 -5.35
CA LYS A 46 19.56 -4.94 -5.35
C LYS A 46 18.32 -4.07 -5.14
N HIS A 47 18.33 -3.19 -4.14
CA HIS A 47 17.20 -2.29 -3.86
C HIS A 47 16.96 -1.30 -5.01
N ASP A 48 18.02 -0.71 -5.56
CA ASP A 48 17.95 0.22 -6.69
C ASP A 48 17.39 -0.46 -7.96
N MET A 49 17.86 -1.66 -8.29
CA MET A 49 17.34 -2.45 -9.41
C MET A 49 15.86 -2.82 -9.24
N LEU A 50 15.47 -3.26 -8.04
CA LEU A 50 14.06 -3.55 -7.72
C LEU A 50 13.19 -2.30 -7.85
N THR A 51 13.66 -1.15 -7.33
CA THR A 51 12.93 0.12 -7.40
C THR A 51 12.70 0.53 -8.85
N ARG A 52 13.72 0.43 -9.72
CA ARG A 52 13.58 0.71 -11.15
C ARG A 52 12.60 -0.23 -11.84
N GLN A 53 12.59 -1.51 -11.46
CA GLN A 53 11.64 -2.49 -12.00
C GLN A 53 10.20 -2.15 -11.58
N VAL A 54 10.00 -1.77 -10.31
CA VAL A 54 8.69 -1.30 -9.79
C VAL A 54 8.22 -0.07 -10.56
N ASP A 55 9.08 0.93 -10.75
CA ASP A 55 8.75 2.15 -11.48
C ASP A 55 8.40 1.89 -12.95
N HIS A 56 9.08 0.95 -13.59
CA HIS A 56 8.76 0.55 -14.94
C HIS A 56 7.37 -0.07 -15.03
N VAL A 57 7.08 -1.10 -14.24
CA VAL A 57 5.76 -1.77 -14.24
C VAL A 57 4.65 -0.81 -13.83
N PHE A 58 4.89 0.02 -12.81
CA PHE A 58 3.93 1.01 -12.35
C PHE A 58 3.56 2.02 -13.45
N ARG A 59 4.53 2.47 -14.26
CA ARG A 59 4.25 3.36 -15.40
C ARG A 59 3.36 2.68 -16.45
N GLU A 60 3.62 1.43 -16.79
CA GLU A 60 2.79 0.69 -17.75
C GLU A 60 1.35 0.53 -17.26
N VAL A 61 1.18 0.15 -15.99
CA VAL A 61 -0.15 0.03 -15.36
C VAL A 61 -0.87 1.38 -15.33
N LYS A 62 -0.16 2.46 -14.96
CA LYS A 62 -0.71 3.83 -14.96
C LYS A 62 -1.13 4.27 -16.36
N ASP A 63 -0.33 3.97 -17.38
CA ASP A 63 -0.67 4.28 -18.76
C ASP A 63 -1.91 3.52 -19.24
N ALA A 64 -2.04 2.24 -18.88
CA ALA A 64 -3.23 1.44 -19.16
C ALA A 64 -4.48 1.91 -18.38
N ALA A 65 -4.30 2.54 -17.22
CA ALA A 65 -5.39 3.02 -16.35
C ALA A 65 -5.96 4.38 -16.76
N LYS A 66 -5.49 5.00 -17.85
CA LYS A 66 -5.94 6.33 -18.31
C LYS A 66 -7.44 6.44 -18.55
N LEU A 67 -8.06 5.37 -19.07
CA LEU A 67 -9.50 5.33 -19.28
C LEU A 67 -10.26 5.15 -17.98
N TYR A 68 -9.78 4.26 -17.10
CA TYR A 68 -10.36 4.04 -15.78
C TYR A 68 -10.37 5.32 -14.91
N LYS A 69 -9.30 6.11 -14.98
CA LYS A 69 -9.24 7.43 -14.32
C LYS A 69 -10.35 8.38 -14.77
N LYS A 70 -10.82 8.26 -16.02
CA LYS A 70 -11.85 9.09 -16.64
C LYS A 70 -13.23 8.44 -16.65
N GLU A 71 -13.41 7.35 -15.89
CA GLU A 71 -14.69 6.66 -15.80
C GLU A 71 -15.79 7.61 -15.32
N ARG A 72 -17.01 7.45 -15.82
CA ARG A 72 -18.13 8.34 -15.50
C ARG A 72 -18.78 7.95 -14.18
N TRP A 73 -18.02 8.00 -13.09
CA TRP A 73 -18.42 7.57 -11.74
C TRP A 73 -19.74 8.16 -11.24
N LEU A 74 -20.09 9.38 -11.67
CA LEU A 74 -21.36 10.04 -11.33
C LEU A 74 -22.58 9.55 -12.11
N SER A 75 -22.36 8.88 -13.23
CA SER A 75 -23.41 8.48 -14.17
C SER A 75 -23.59 6.96 -14.23
N LEU A 76 -22.90 6.21 -13.36
CA LEU A 76 -23.09 4.77 -13.26
C LEU A 76 -24.44 4.46 -12.63
N PRO A 77 -25.19 3.48 -13.16
CA PRO A 77 -26.52 3.13 -12.65
C PRO A 77 -26.41 2.53 -11.24
N ALA A 78 -27.48 2.66 -10.46
CA ALA A 78 -27.50 2.14 -9.10
C ALA A 78 -27.41 0.61 -9.10
N GLN A 79 -26.88 0.03 -8.01
CA GLN A 79 -26.76 -1.43 -7.90
C GLN A 79 -28.12 -2.14 -8.02
N SER A 80 -29.20 -1.52 -7.53
CA SER A 80 -30.57 -2.04 -7.66
C SER A 80 -31.08 -2.12 -9.11
N GLU A 81 -30.47 -1.36 -10.02
CA GLU A 81 -30.80 -1.31 -11.44
C GLU A 81 -29.95 -2.30 -12.26
N GLN A 82 -28.97 -2.96 -11.63
CA GLN A 82 -28.07 -3.92 -12.25
C GLN A 82 -28.38 -5.34 -11.78
N ALA A 83 -28.64 -6.26 -12.72
CA ALA A 83 -28.89 -7.67 -12.38
C ALA A 83 -27.66 -8.37 -11.77
N VAL A 84 -26.47 -8.05 -12.27
CA VAL A 84 -25.17 -8.57 -11.79
C VAL A 84 -24.11 -7.50 -12.02
N MET A 85 -23.28 -7.24 -11.01
CA MET A 85 -22.10 -6.37 -11.17
C MET A 85 -20.99 -7.10 -11.91
N SER A 86 -20.32 -6.40 -12.82
CA SER A 86 -19.17 -6.90 -13.56
C SER A 86 -18.01 -5.92 -13.45
N LEU A 87 -16.80 -6.36 -13.82
CA LEU A 87 -15.63 -5.50 -13.83
C LEU A 87 -15.86 -4.34 -14.81
N SER A 88 -15.54 -3.11 -14.39
CA SER A 88 -15.56 -1.94 -15.28
C SER A 88 -14.75 -2.21 -16.53
N SER A 89 -15.33 -1.97 -17.72
CA SER A 89 -14.65 -2.23 -18.99
C SER A 89 -13.37 -1.41 -19.13
N SER A 90 -13.36 -0.19 -18.60
CA SER A 90 -12.20 0.69 -18.53
C SER A 90 -11.12 0.21 -17.54
N ALA A 91 -11.46 -0.66 -16.59
CA ALA A 91 -10.52 -1.25 -15.64
C ALA A 91 -9.75 -2.46 -16.20
N CYS A 92 -10.37 -3.17 -17.16
CA CYS A 92 -9.81 -4.39 -17.73
C CYS A 92 -8.37 -4.22 -18.26
N PRO A 93 -8.02 -3.20 -19.06
CA PRO A 93 -6.67 -3.07 -19.62
C PRO A 93 -5.56 -3.00 -18.57
N TRP A 94 -5.76 -2.22 -17.49
CA TRP A 94 -4.71 -2.02 -16.48
C TRP A 94 -4.61 -3.19 -15.50
N LEU A 95 -5.72 -3.86 -15.19
CA LEU A 95 -5.71 -5.08 -14.39
C LEU A 95 -5.06 -6.26 -15.13
N LEU A 96 -5.31 -6.40 -16.44
CA LEU A 96 -4.61 -7.38 -17.27
C LEU A 96 -3.11 -7.07 -17.35
N THR A 97 -2.75 -5.81 -17.58
CA THR A 97 -1.35 -5.35 -17.60
C THR A 97 -0.65 -5.69 -16.27
N LEU A 98 -1.30 -5.41 -15.14
CA LEU A 98 -0.78 -5.72 -13.81
C LEU A 98 -0.59 -7.22 -13.61
N ARG A 99 -1.62 -8.03 -13.93
CA ARG A 99 -1.58 -9.49 -13.81
C ARG A 99 -0.43 -10.08 -14.62
N ASP A 100 -0.28 -9.67 -15.87
CA ASP A 100 0.72 -10.23 -16.78
C ASP A 100 2.14 -9.88 -16.32
N ARG A 101 2.36 -8.66 -15.80
CA ARG A 101 3.65 -8.26 -15.21
C ARG A 101 3.96 -8.96 -13.90
N LEU A 102 2.97 -9.18 -13.04
CA LEU A 102 3.14 -9.97 -11.82
C LEU A 102 3.56 -11.40 -12.15
N LEU A 103 2.85 -12.06 -13.06
CA LEU A 103 3.17 -13.43 -13.49
C LEU A 103 4.56 -13.52 -14.12
N GLN A 104 4.90 -12.58 -14.99
CA GLN A 104 6.22 -12.54 -15.63
C GLN A 104 7.34 -12.43 -14.59
N LEU A 105 7.20 -11.52 -13.62
CA LEU A 105 8.24 -11.28 -12.62
C LEU A 105 8.31 -12.39 -11.57
N GLU A 106 7.19 -13.04 -11.26
CA GLU A 106 7.17 -14.24 -10.41
C GLU A 106 8.02 -15.37 -11.03
N GLN A 107 8.01 -15.51 -12.36
CA GLN A 107 8.81 -16.52 -13.07
C GLN A 107 10.29 -16.14 -13.20
N GLN A 108 10.62 -14.86 -13.17
CA GLN A 108 11.98 -14.34 -13.40
C GLN A 108 12.76 -14.07 -12.11
N LEU A 109 12.07 -13.79 -11.02
CA LEU A 109 12.66 -13.46 -9.72
C LEU A 109 12.53 -14.63 -8.76
N CYS A 110 13.53 -14.82 -7.90
CA CYS A 110 13.34 -15.72 -6.76
C CYS A 110 12.29 -15.14 -5.80
N PHE A 111 11.67 -16.02 -5.01
CA PHE A 111 10.55 -15.67 -4.13
C PHE A 111 10.80 -14.44 -3.24
N SER A 112 12.00 -14.30 -2.67
CA SER A 112 12.34 -13.18 -1.79
C SER A 112 12.36 -11.84 -2.53
N LEU A 113 12.93 -11.81 -3.74
CA LEU A 113 12.97 -10.61 -4.58
C LEU A 113 11.58 -10.26 -5.12
N PHE A 114 10.84 -11.26 -5.59
CA PHE A 114 9.47 -11.07 -6.06
C PHE A 114 8.57 -10.53 -4.95
N LYS A 115 8.73 -11.03 -3.71
CA LYS A 115 7.97 -10.57 -2.56
C LYS A 115 8.19 -9.08 -2.28
N ILE A 116 9.45 -8.63 -2.27
CA ILE A 116 9.80 -7.22 -2.08
C ILE A 116 9.23 -6.39 -3.24
N PHE A 117 9.40 -6.87 -4.47
CA PHE A 117 8.89 -6.20 -5.67
C PHE A 117 7.38 -5.92 -5.59
N TRP A 118 6.55 -6.94 -5.38
CA TRP A 118 5.10 -6.73 -5.44
C TRP A 118 4.61 -5.89 -4.27
N GLN A 119 5.24 -5.98 -3.08
CA GLN A 119 4.89 -5.15 -1.94
C GLN A 119 5.15 -3.66 -2.24
N MET A 120 6.32 -3.33 -2.80
CA MET A 120 6.64 -1.97 -3.24
C MET A 120 5.68 -1.50 -4.34
N LEU A 121 5.31 -2.37 -5.29
CA LEU A 121 4.36 -2.03 -6.35
C LEU A 121 2.98 -1.71 -5.79
N VAL A 122 2.47 -2.51 -4.85
CA VAL A 122 1.15 -2.27 -4.23
C VAL A 122 1.12 -0.96 -3.46
N GLU A 123 2.19 -0.59 -2.75
CA GLU A 123 2.26 0.71 -2.07
C GLU A 123 2.09 1.88 -3.06
N LYS A 124 2.73 1.80 -4.24
CA LYS A 124 2.55 2.84 -5.28
C LYS A 124 1.15 2.81 -5.90
N LEU A 125 0.59 1.63 -6.11
CA LEU A 125 -0.77 1.47 -6.65
C LEU A 125 -1.83 2.00 -5.68
N ASP A 126 -1.71 1.71 -4.38
CA ASP A 126 -2.63 2.20 -3.34
C ASP A 126 -2.70 3.73 -3.36
N ILE A 127 -1.53 4.38 -3.33
CA ILE A 127 -1.45 5.85 -3.38
C ILE A 127 -1.99 6.39 -4.71
N TYR A 128 -1.62 5.78 -5.84
CA TYR A 128 -2.08 6.21 -7.16
C TYR A 128 -3.60 6.15 -7.30
N ILE A 129 -4.20 5.01 -6.97
CA ILE A 129 -5.65 4.83 -7.09
C ILE A 129 -6.36 5.80 -6.15
N TYR A 130 -5.86 5.93 -4.91
CA TYR A 130 -6.42 6.87 -3.95
C TYR A 130 -6.38 8.32 -4.45
N GLN A 131 -5.21 8.81 -4.88
CA GLN A 131 -5.05 10.22 -5.25
C GLN A 131 -5.58 10.56 -6.64
N GLU A 132 -5.29 9.73 -7.64
CA GLU A 132 -5.52 10.07 -9.04
C GLU A 132 -6.86 9.57 -9.58
N ILE A 133 -7.50 8.63 -8.87
CA ILE A 133 -8.81 8.08 -9.26
C ILE A 133 -9.85 8.48 -8.23
N ILE A 134 -9.64 8.17 -6.95
CA ILE A 134 -10.66 8.41 -5.93
C ILE A 134 -10.80 9.90 -5.64
N LEU A 135 -9.74 10.57 -5.16
CA LEU A 135 -9.81 11.99 -4.80
C LEU A 135 -10.03 12.93 -5.99
N ALA A 136 -9.76 12.47 -7.21
CA ALA A 136 -9.94 13.23 -8.44
C ALA A 136 -11.37 13.18 -9.02
N ASN A 137 -12.27 12.37 -8.43
CA ASN A 137 -13.61 12.14 -8.96
C ASN A 137 -14.69 12.28 -7.89
N HIS A 138 -15.93 12.49 -8.34
CA HIS A 138 -17.11 12.42 -7.49
C HIS A 138 -17.90 11.15 -7.83
N PHE A 139 -18.65 10.65 -6.85
CA PHE A 139 -19.34 9.37 -6.94
C PHE A 139 -20.82 9.52 -6.58
N ASN A 140 -21.67 8.92 -7.41
CA ASN A 140 -23.02 8.57 -6.98
C ASN A 140 -22.96 7.21 -6.24
N GLU A 141 -24.12 6.67 -5.84
CA GLU A 141 -24.18 5.36 -5.17
C GLU A 141 -23.66 4.22 -6.07
N GLY A 142 -24.09 4.18 -7.33
CA GLY A 142 -23.66 3.16 -8.30
C GLY A 142 -22.15 3.16 -8.55
N GLY A 143 -21.55 4.34 -8.69
CA GLY A 143 -20.12 4.50 -8.92
C GLY A 143 -19.28 4.13 -7.71
N ALA A 144 -19.72 4.48 -6.49
CA ALA A 144 -19.05 4.05 -5.27
C ALA A 144 -19.09 2.52 -5.10
N ALA A 145 -20.23 1.90 -5.43
CA ALA A 145 -20.38 0.45 -5.41
C ALA A 145 -19.52 -0.22 -6.50
N GLN A 146 -19.48 0.35 -7.72
CA GLN A 146 -18.66 -0.17 -8.82
C GLN A 146 -17.17 -0.11 -8.48
N LEU A 147 -16.69 1.01 -7.91
CA LEU A 147 -15.32 1.11 -7.42
C LEU A 147 -15.01 0.03 -6.39
N GLN A 148 -15.91 -0.16 -5.41
CA GLN A 148 -15.74 -1.22 -4.41
C GLN A 148 -15.69 -2.61 -5.05
N PHE A 149 -16.53 -2.88 -6.05
CA PHE A 149 -16.53 -4.15 -6.78
C PHE A 149 -15.21 -4.37 -7.53
N ASP A 150 -14.75 -3.38 -8.30
CA ASP A 150 -13.49 -3.45 -9.03
C ASP A 150 -12.31 -3.73 -8.09
N MET A 151 -12.27 -3.08 -6.92
CA MET A 151 -11.20 -3.29 -5.95
C MET A 151 -11.30 -4.67 -5.26
N THR A 152 -12.45 -4.98 -4.67
CA THR A 152 -12.61 -6.15 -3.79
C THR A 152 -12.77 -7.48 -4.52
N ARG A 153 -13.35 -7.46 -5.73
CA ARG A 153 -13.59 -8.67 -6.53
C ARG A 153 -12.56 -8.88 -7.62
N ASN A 154 -11.74 -7.88 -7.95
CA ASN A 154 -10.78 -7.99 -9.05
C ASN A 154 -9.35 -7.59 -8.65
N LEU A 155 -9.11 -6.33 -8.25
CA LEU A 155 -7.74 -5.88 -7.93
C LEU A 155 -7.10 -6.66 -6.79
N PHE A 156 -7.74 -6.68 -5.61
CA PHE A 156 -7.14 -7.34 -4.43
C PHE A 156 -6.93 -8.84 -4.67
N PRO A 157 -7.87 -9.59 -5.29
CA PRO A 157 -7.68 -10.99 -5.62
C PRO A 157 -6.46 -11.31 -6.50
N LEU A 158 -5.95 -10.37 -7.31
CA LEU A 158 -4.71 -10.58 -8.08
C LEU A 158 -3.50 -10.93 -7.18
N PHE A 159 -3.53 -10.51 -5.91
CA PHE A 159 -2.45 -10.74 -4.96
C PHE A 159 -2.72 -11.89 -3.97
N SER A 160 -3.86 -12.60 -4.11
CA SER A 160 -4.24 -13.71 -3.23
C SER A 160 -3.28 -14.91 -3.29
N HIS A 161 -2.57 -15.08 -4.41
CA HIS A 161 -1.52 -16.09 -4.53
C HIS A 161 -0.29 -15.75 -3.68
N TYR A 162 -0.10 -14.49 -3.32
CA TYR A 162 1.12 -13.97 -2.69
C TYR A 162 0.93 -13.66 -1.21
N CYS A 163 -0.31 -13.46 -0.76
CA CYS A 163 -0.63 -13.21 0.64
C CYS A 163 -2.10 -13.56 0.99
N LYS A 164 -2.37 -13.80 2.27
CA LYS A 164 -3.70 -14.20 2.76
C LYS A 164 -4.74 -13.08 2.77
N ARG A 165 -4.30 -11.82 2.87
CA ARG A 165 -5.16 -10.62 3.03
C ARG A 165 -4.63 -9.48 2.16
N PRO A 166 -4.77 -9.56 0.83
CA PRO A 166 -4.22 -8.57 -0.09
C PRO A 166 -4.76 -7.16 0.14
N GLU A 167 -6.01 -7.05 0.57
CA GLU A 167 -6.66 -5.77 0.89
C GLU A 167 -5.93 -4.97 1.98
N ASN A 168 -5.13 -5.63 2.84
CA ASN A 168 -4.36 -4.93 3.89
C ASN A 168 -3.12 -4.20 3.36
N TYR A 169 -2.72 -4.44 2.11
CA TYR A 169 -1.67 -3.69 1.44
C TYR A 169 -2.21 -2.45 0.71
N PHE A 170 -3.52 -2.41 0.42
CA PHE A 170 -4.22 -1.29 -0.21
C PHE A 170 -4.99 -0.47 0.83
N LYS A 171 -4.29 0.08 1.82
CA LYS A 171 -4.94 0.65 3.01
C LYS A 171 -5.77 1.88 2.68
N HIS A 172 -5.24 2.80 1.87
CA HIS A 172 -5.96 4.03 1.51
C HIS A 172 -7.18 3.71 0.64
N VAL A 173 -7.00 2.86 -0.38
CA VAL A 173 -8.09 2.46 -1.28
C VAL A 173 -9.16 1.69 -0.53
N LYS A 174 -8.77 0.74 0.33
CA LYS A 174 -9.72 -0.04 1.14
C LYS A 174 -10.56 0.86 2.04
N GLU A 175 -9.91 1.77 2.79
CA GLU A 175 -10.62 2.67 3.70
C GLU A 175 -11.46 3.70 2.93
N ALA A 176 -10.99 4.19 1.78
CA ALA A 176 -11.77 5.07 0.92
C ALA A 176 -13.04 4.37 0.38
N CYS A 177 -12.94 3.09 -0.02
CA CYS A 177 -14.11 2.30 -0.40
C CYS A 177 -15.10 2.13 0.75
N ILE A 178 -14.64 1.99 1.99
CA ILE A 178 -15.51 1.94 3.18
C ILE A 178 -16.25 3.27 3.33
N VAL A 179 -15.52 4.39 3.37
CA VAL A 179 -16.10 5.73 3.52
C VAL A 179 -17.11 6.00 2.42
N LEU A 180 -16.73 5.78 1.17
CA LEU A 180 -17.58 6.04 0.00
C LEU A 180 -18.81 5.14 -0.04
N ASN A 181 -18.89 4.03 0.71
CA ASN A 181 -20.06 3.13 0.70
C ASN A 181 -20.80 3.09 2.04
N LEU A 182 -20.56 4.05 2.94
CA LEU A 182 -21.39 4.22 4.12
C LEU A 182 -22.86 4.45 3.73
N ASN A 183 -23.79 4.03 4.58
CA ASN A 183 -25.18 4.47 4.43
C ASN A 183 -25.27 5.96 4.81
N ILE A 184 -26.29 6.65 4.31
CA ILE A 184 -26.45 8.11 4.51
C ILE A 184 -26.49 8.51 5.99
N GLY A 185 -27.11 7.69 6.86
CA GLY A 185 -27.17 7.95 8.30
C GLY A 185 -25.79 7.90 8.95
N SER A 186 -25.04 6.82 8.71
CA SER A 186 -23.67 6.65 9.19
C SER A 186 -22.74 7.74 8.66
N ALA A 187 -22.88 8.14 7.39
CA ALA A 187 -22.08 9.21 6.80
C ALA A 187 -22.36 10.57 7.48
N LEU A 188 -23.63 10.90 7.73
CA LEU A 188 -24.00 12.15 8.41
C LEU A 188 -23.58 12.19 9.87
N LEU A 189 -23.73 11.07 10.59
CA LEU A 189 -23.24 10.93 11.96
C LEU A 189 -21.72 11.09 12.02
N LEU A 190 -20.99 10.41 11.13
CA LEU A 190 -19.54 10.52 11.06
C LEU A 190 -19.13 11.96 10.75
N LYS A 191 -19.74 12.59 9.75
CA LYS A 191 -19.49 14.01 9.41
C LYS A 191 -19.72 14.94 10.60
N GLY A 192 -20.79 14.73 11.36
CA GLY A 192 -21.09 15.50 12.57
C GLY A 192 -20.04 15.34 13.67
N VAL A 193 -19.57 14.12 13.91
CA VAL A 193 -18.50 13.84 14.89
C VAL A 193 -17.17 14.47 14.43
N LEU A 194 -16.81 14.37 13.16
CA LEU A 194 -15.57 14.97 12.64
C LEU A 194 -15.60 16.51 12.73
N GLN A 195 -16.72 17.15 12.45
CA GLN A 195 -16.85 18.62 12.49
C GLN A 195 -16.94 19.20 13.91
N SER A 196 -17.19 18.37 14.93
CA SER A 196 -17.40 18.83 16.30
C SER A 196 -16.20 18.53 17.20
N ALA A 197 -15.44 19.59 17.53
CA ALA A 197 -14.23 19.47 18.36
C ALA A 197 -14.47 19.04 19.83
N SER A 198 -15.74 18.89 20.25
CA SER A 198 -16.15 18.71 21.66
C SER A 198 -17.04 17.48 21.92
N VAL A 199 -17.31 16.64 20.92
CA VAL A 199 -18.27 15.52 21.07
C VAL A 199 -17.52 14.23 21.43
N GLN A 200 -18.10 13.48 22.39
CA GLN A 200 -17.77 12.08 22.67
C GLN A 200 -18.62 11.20 21.73
N PRO A 201 -18.04 10.22 21.01
CA PRO A 201 -16.65 9.77 21.07
C PRO A 201 -15.68 10.66 20.27
N PRO A 202 -14.37 10.66 20.62
CA PRO A 202 -13.37 11.38 19.85
C PRO A 202 -13.34 10.90 18.40
N ALA A 203 -13.04 11.80 17.45
CA ALA A 203 -13.03 11.53 16.01
C ALA A 203 -12.27 10.23 15.65
N THR A 204 -11.13 9.97 16.29
CA THR A 204 -10.34 8.75 16.08
C THR A 204 -11.07 7.46 16.49
N ALA A 205 -11.86 7.49 17.56
CA ALA A 205 -12.66 6.34 17.98
C ALA A 205 -13.80 6.08 16.99
N ALA A 206 -14.50 7.13 16.56
CA ALA A 206 -15.56 7.02 15.56
C ALA A 206 -15.03 6.47 14.21
N LEU A 207 -13.83 6.90 13.79
CA LEU A 207 -13.16 6.38 12.60
C LEU A 207 -12.82 4.88 12.74
N ASN A 208 -12.28 4.47 13.90
CA ASN A 208 -11.96 3.07 14.15
C ASN A 208 -13.21 2.17 14.15
N GLU A 209 -14.34 2.66 14.69
CA GLU A 209 -15.62 1.93 14.72
C GLU A 209 -16.14 1.61 13.32
N VAL A 210 -15.93 2.50 12.35
CA VAL A 210 -16.28 2.25 10.94
C VAL A 210 -15.17 1.53 10.16
N GLY A 211 -14.05 1.19 10.81
CA GLY A 211 -12.95 0.43 10.20
C GLY A 211 -11.89 1.28 9.48
N ILE A 212 -11.77 2.56 9.81
CA ILE A 212 -10.78 3.50 9.26
C ILE A 212 -9.65 3.68 10.29
N TYR A 213 -8.44 3.26 9.93
CA TYR A 213 -7.27 3.27 10.82
C TYR A 213 -6.07 4.00 10.21
N LYS A 214 -6.09 4.33 8.91
CA LYS A 214 -4.97 4.95 8.19
C LYS A 214 -5.28 6.31 7.60
N LEU A 215 -6.48 6.54 7.10
CA LEU A 215 -6.85 7.84 6.59
C LEU A 215 -6.88 8.88 7.71
N ALA A 216 -6.35 10.07 7.43
CA ALA A 216 -6.48 11.20 8.34
C ALA A 216 -7.93 11.68 8.38
N GLN A 217 -8.32 12.35 9.47
CA GLN A 217 -9.67 12.92 9.59
C GLN A 217 -10.04 13.81 8.39
N GLN A 218 -9.11 14.68 7.96
CA GLN A 218 -9.32 15.59 6.84
C GLN A 218 -9.58 14.84 5.52
N ASP A 219 -8.87 13.73 5.30
CA ASP A 219 -9.06 12.88 4.13
C ASP A 219 -10.45 12.26 4.11
N VAL A 220 -10.95 11.83 5.27
CA VAL A 220 -12.31 11.28 5.41
C VAL A 220 -13.36 12.36 5.15
N GLU A 221 -13.18 13.57 5.66
CA GLU A 221 -14.07 14.70 5.35
C GLU A 221 -14.12 15.00 3.85
N ILE A 222 -12.98 14.96 3.16
CA ILE A 222 -12.91 15.11 1.70
C ILE A 222 -13.71 13.99 1.03
N LEU A 223 -13.44 12.73 1.38
CA LEU A 223 -14.13 11.56 0.79
C LEU A 223 -15.64 11.61 1.00
N LEU A 224 -16.10 12.06 2.17
CA LEU A 224 -17.53 12.25 2.44
C LEU A 224 -18.16 13.28 1.49
N ASN A 225 -17.42 14.32 1.10
CA ASN A 225 -17.91 15.34 0.16
C ASN A 225 -17.83 14.90 -1.31
N LEU A 226 -17.10 13.82 -1.64
CA LEU A 226 -17.09 13.26 -3.00
C LEU A 226 -18.39 12.54 -3.36
N ARG A 227 -19.22 12.16 -2.37
CA ARG A 227 -20.54 11.56 -2.56
C ARG A 227 -21.58 12.63 -2.84
N THR A 228 -22.05 12.72 -4.09
CA THR A 228 -23.00 13.75 -4.51
C THR A 228 -24.40 13.61 -3.90
N ASN A 229 -24.74 12.40 -3.46
CA ASN A 229 -26.08 12.07 -2.97
C ASN A 229 -26.24 12.39 -1.48
N TRP A 230 -25.17 12.80 -0.80
CA TRP A 230 -25.25 13.17 0.61
C TRP A 230 -25.45 14.67 0.75
N PRO A 231 -26.35 15.11 1.64
CA PRO A 231 -26.57 16.52 1.83
C PRO A 231 -25.27 17.16 2.31
N ASN A 232 -24.82 18.18 1.58
CA ASN A 232 -23.82 19.09 2.10
C ASN A 232 -24.44 19.80 3.28
N THR A 233 -24.05 19.42 4.49
CA THR A 233 -24.21 20.26 5.68
C THR A 233 -23.31 21.47 5.48
N GLY A 234 -23.72 22.38 4.60
CA GLY A 234 -23.07 23.65 4.38
C GLY A 234 -23.04 24.41 5.70
N LYS A 235 -21.89 25.00 5.99
CA LYS A 235 -21.86 26.27 6.71
C LYS A 235 -22.13 27.38 5.69
#